data_AF-A0A2K6AAK5-F1
#
_entry.id   AF-A0A2K6AAK5-F1
#
_cell.length_a   1.000
_cell.length_b   1.000
_cell.length_c   1.000
_cell.angle_alpha   90.00
_cell.angle_beta   90.00
_cell.angle_gamma   90.00
#
_symmetry.space_group_name_H-M   'P 1'
#
loop_
_entity.id
_entity.type
_entity.pdbx_description
1 polymer ?
#
loop_
_entity_poly.entity_id
_entity_poly.type
_entity_poly.pdbx_seq_one_letter_code
_entity_poly.pdbx_strand_id
1 'polypeptide(L)'
;ESQLLQPPGPLGPLTPLQWDEDQQLGDLKQLLSRLCGLLLEEGGHPGAPAKPVDLGPMEAPGPLAPVPSTVCPLRRKLWQNYRNLTFDPISANRHFYLSRQDQQVKHCRQSQGPGRPGRFELWQVQCTQSFQAGHHYWEVRASDHSVTLGVSYPQLSRCRVGPHTDNIGRGPCSWGLCVQGDSLQAWHNGQAQRLPGVSGRLLGMDLDLASGCLTFYSLEPQTQPLYTFHALFNQPLTPVFWLLEGRTLTLCHQPGAVFPPGPQEGVLS
;
A
#
# COMPACT_ATOMS: atom_id res chain seq x y z
N GLU A 1 4.53 29.06 -61.39
CA GLU A 1 5.03 29.82 -60.23
C GLU A 1 4.98 28.91 -59.01
N SER A 2 6.14 28.53 -58.49
CA SER A 2 6.28 27.57 -57.38
C SER A 2 6.73 28.34 -56.14
N GLN A 3 5.86 28.48 -55.14
CA GLN A 3 6.21 29.06 -53.84
C GLN A 3 6.71 27.94 -52.91
N LEU A 4 8.03 27.89 -52.71
CA LEU A 4 8.68 27.06 -51.69
C LEU A 4 8.64 27.80 -50.35
N LEU A 5 7.94 27.24 -49.37
CA LEU A 5 7.95 27.68 -47.98
C LEU A 5 9.31 27.39 -47.34
N GLN A 6 9.97 28.41 -46.80
CA GLN A 6 11.20 28.25 -46.02
C GLN A 6 10.91 27.71 -44.60
N PRO A 7 11.79 26.88 -44.02
CA PRO A 7 11.64 26.40 -42.65
C PRO A 7 12.00 27.48 -41.63
N PRO A 8 11.38 27.48 -40.43
CA PRO A 8 11.71 28.44 -39.37
C PRO A 8 13.11 28.17 -38.79
N GLY A 9 13.83 29.26 -38.49
CA GLY A 9 15.17 29.23 -37.91
C GLY A 9 15.22 28.69 -36.48
N PRO A 10 16.42 28.40 -35.94
CA PRO A 10 16.57 27.70 -34.67
C PRO A 10 16.09 28.54 -33.48
N LEU A 11 15.34 27.91 -32.58
CA LEU A 11 14.90 28.50 -31.32
C LEU A 11 16.10 28.75 -30.40
N GLY A 12 16.20 29.99 -29.88
CA GLY A 12 17.23 30.38 -28.91
C GLY A 12 17.12 29.62 -27.58
N PRO A 13 18.17 29.66 -26.73
CA PRO A 13 18.20 28.88 -25.49
C PRO A 13 17.12 29.36 -24.51
N LEU A 14 16.30 28.43 -24.02
CA LEU A 14 15.34 28.68 -22.96
C LEU A 14 16.09 28.86 -21.63
N THR A 15 15.89 29.98 -20.97
CA THR A 15 16.38 30.22 -19.61
C THR A 15 15.72 29.23 -18.64
N PRO A 16 16.48 28.49 -17.81
CA PRO A 16 15.87 27.63 -16.80
C PRO A 16 15.11 28.49 -15.80
N LEU A 17 13.86 28.12 -15.50
CA LEU A 17 13.16 28.66 -14.33
C LEU A 17 14.00 28.33 -13.08
N GLN A 18 14.53 29.35 -12.43
CA GLN A 18 15.21 29.20 -11.14
C GLN A 18 14.18 28.81 -10.09
N TRP A 19 14.18 27.53 -9.74
CA TRP A 19 13.38 26.95 -8.68
C TRP A 19 14.15 27.07 -7.38
N ASP A 20 13.73 28.00 -6.52
CA ASP A 20 14.32 28.19 -5.19
C ASP A 20 13.58 27.31 -4.17
N GLU A 21 14.17 26.15 -3.88
CA GLU A 21 13.63 25.15 -2.96
C GLU A 21 13.49 25.69 -1.53
N ASP A 22 14.38 26.60 -1.12
CA ASP A 22 14.42 27.13 0.23
C ASP A 22 13.30 28.14 0.48
N GLN A 23 13.01 28.99 -0.53
CA GLN A 23 11.88 29.93 -0.44
C GLN A 23 10.54 29.19 -0.39
N GLN A 24 10.34 28.18 -1.25
CA GLN A 24 9.10 27.39 -1.26
C GLN A 24 8.87 26.63 0.05
N LEU A 25 9.95 26.10 0.64
CA LEU A 25 9.88 25.42 1.93
C LEU A 25 9.61 26.40 3.09
N GLY A 26 10.11 27.64 2.99
CA GLY A 26 9.82 28.72 3.93
C GLY A 26 8.34 29.11 3.91
N ASP A 27 7.79 29.33 2.72
CA ASP A 27 6.40 29.72 2.51
C ASP A 27 5.44 28.63 3.03
N LEU A 28 5.75 27.36 2.78
CA LEU A 28 4.94 26.23 3.25
C LEU A 28 4.96 26.10 4.78
N LYS A 29 6.12 26.31 5.42
CA LYS A 29 6.24 26.29 6.89
C LYS A 29 5.43 27.41 7.53
N GLN A 30 5.44 28.60 6.93
CA GLN A 30 4.68 29.74 7.44
C GLN A 30 3.18 29.51 7.32
N LEU A 31 2.72 28.89 6.23
CA LEU A 31 1.32 28.54 6.02
C LEU A 31 0.84 27.48 7.04
N LEU A 32 1.64 26.45 7.28
CA LEU A 32 1.38 25.44 8.31
C LEU A 32 1.31 26.05 9.72
N SER A 33 2.21 26.97 10.06
CA SER A 33 2.21 27.65 11.36
C SER A 33 0.93 28.47 11.59
N ARG A 34 0.43 29.15 10.55
CA ARG A 34 -0.82 29.92 10.64
C ARG A 34 -2.03 29.02 10.84
N LEU A 35 -2.06 27.86 10.17
CA LEU A 35 -3.13 26.86 10.35
C LEU A 35 -3.10 26.25 11.75
N CYS A 36 -1.92 25.97 12.31
CA CYS A 36 -1.80 25.48 13.68
C CYS A 36 -2.31 26.49 14.72
N GLY A 37 -2.07 27.79 14.54
CA GLY A 37 -2.59 28.83 15.44
C GLY A 37 -4.11 28.94 15.43
N LEU A 38 -4.74 28.79 14.26
CA LEU A 38 -6.20 28.83 14.12
C LEU A 38 -6.90 27.60 14.74
N LEU A 39 -6.21 26.47 14.84
CA LEU A 39 -6.75 25.23 15.41
C LEU A 39 -6.65 25.18 16.95
N LEU A 40 -5.85 26.06 17.57
CA LEU A 40 -5.62 26.06 19.01
C LEU A 40 -6.44 27.11 19.78
N GLU A 41 -7.14 28.02 19.07
CA GLU A 41 -7.90 29.13 19.66
C GLU A 41 -9.42 28.88 19.79
N GLU A 42 -9.90 27.63 19.66
CA GLU A 42 -11.33 27.27 19.81
C GLU A 42 -11.58 26.38 21.04
N GLY A 43 -11.15 26.84 22.22
CA GLY A 43 -11.42 26.12 23.46
C GLY A 43 -10.95 26.82 24.73
N GLY A 44 -11.60 27.93 25.11
CA GLY A 44 -11.28 28.63 26.36
C GLY A 44 -12.41 29.45 26.95
N HIS A 45 -13.24 28.85 27.80
CA HIS A 45 -14.02 29.57 28.81
C HIS A 45 -13.77 28.95 30.20
N PRO A 46 -13.34 29.73 31.21
CA PRO A 46 -13.11 29.22 32.56
C PRO A 46 -14.37 29.37 33.44
N GLY A 47 -14.95 28.24 33.86
CA GLY A 47 -16.04 28.19 34.86
C GLY A 47 -15.51 27.99 36.28
N ALA A 48 -16.00 28.82 37.20
CA ALA A 48 -15.66 28.89 38.63
C ALA A 48 -15.98 27.60 39.43
N PRO A 49 -15.43 27.43 40.66
CA PRO A 49 -15.43 26.13 41.35
C PRO A 49 -16.76 25.86 42.09
N ALA A 50 -17.36 24.71 41.83
CA ALA A 50 -18.48 24.18 42.60
C ALA A 50 -17.99 23.30 43.77
N LYS A 51 -18.66 23.43 44.92
CA LYS A 51 -18.42 22.73 46.18
C LYS A 51 -18.58 21.19 46.04
N PRO A 52 -17.92 20.39 46.91
CA PRO A 52 -18.00 18.94 46.83
C PRO A 52 -19.38 18.45 47.27
N VAL A 53 -20.05 17.74 46.36
CA VAL A 53 -21.25 16.95 46.65
C VAL A 53 -20.79 15.57 47.12
N ASP A 54 -21.33 15.15 48.25
CA ASP A 54 -21.15 13.85 48.90
C ASP A 54 -21.57 12.70 47.96
N LEU A 55 -20.62 11.83 47.61
CA LEU A 55 -20.84 10.66 46.76
C LEU A 55 -21.01 9.43 47.64
N GLY A 56 -22.26 8.97 47.78
CA GLY A 56 -22.57 7.61 48.23
C GLY A 56 -21.98 6.55 47.29
N PRO A 57 -21.97 5.26 47.69
CA PRO A 57 -21.21 4.23 47.00
C PRO A 57 -21.74 4.04 45.57
N MET A 58 -20.89 4.30 44.60
CA MET A 58 -21.15 4.07 43.17
C MET A 58 -21.20 2.55 42.94
N GLU A 59 -22.40 2.03 42.64
CA GLU A 59 -22.55 0.68 42.11
C GLU A 59 -21.68 0.52 40.86
N ALA A 60 -20.93 -0.59 40.82
CA ALA A 60 -20.03 -0.91 39.74
C ALA A 60 -20.80 -0.97 38.40
N PRO A 61 -20.27 -0.37 37.31
CA PRO A 61 -20.88 -0.53 36.00
C PRO A 61 -20.84 -2.01 35.63
N GLY A 62 -22.02 -2.60 35.40
CA GLY A 62 -22.14 -3.96 34.90
C GLY A 62 -21.35 -4.15 33.60
N PRO A 63 -20.95 -5.40 33.25
CA PRO A 63 -20.16 -5.65 32.06
C PRO A 63 -20.89 -5.11 30.83
N LEU A 64 -20.29 -4.13 30.15
CA LEU A 64 -20.77 -3.66 28.86
C LEU A 64 -20.85 -4.88 27.93
N ALA A 65 -22.07 -5.20 27.48
CA ALA A 65 -22.29 -6.24 26.51
C ALA A 65 -21.39 -5.97 25.28
N PRO A 66 -20.70 -6.99 24.74
CA PRO A 66 -19.84 -6.79 23.58
C PRO A 66 -20.68 -6.29 22.41
N VAL A 67 -20.40 -5.07 21.95
CA VAL A 67 -20.96 -4.52 20.72
C VAL A 67 -20.56 -5.49 19.60
N PRO A 68 -21.51 -6.15 18.91
CA PRO A 68 -21.15 -7.02 17.81
C PRO A 68 -20.52 -6.15 16.74
N SER A 69 -19.22 -6.31 16.51
CA SER A 69 -18.55 -5.74 15.35
C SER A 69 -19.12 -6.46 14.13
N THR A 70 -20.17 -5.90 13.52
CA THR A 70 -20.84 -6.53 12.40
C THR A 70 -19.96 -6.39 11.15
N VAL A 71 -18.94 -7.26 11.03
CA VAL A 71 -18.16 -7.42 9.81
C VAL A 71 -19.16 -7.64 8.67
N CYS A 72 -19.06 -6.83 7.62
CA CYS A 72 -20.04 -6.86 6.53
C CYS A 72 -20.10 -8.28 5.92
N PRO A 73 -21.28 -8.75 5.45
CA PRO A 73 -21.44 -10.12 4.94
C PRO A 73 -20.46 -10.46 3.80
N LEU A 74 -20.17 -9.50 2.91
CA LEU A 74 -19.21 -9.69 1.82
C LEU A 74 -17.79 -9.94 2.36
N ARG A 75 -17.32 -9.12 3.31
CA ARG A 75 -16.01 -9.30 3.93
C ARG A 75 -15.91 -10.62 4.70
N ARG A 76 -16.98 -11.05 5.37
CA ARG A 76 -17.06 -12.37 6.01
C ARG A 76 -16.95 -13.52 5.01
N LYS A 77 -17.52 -13.37 3.80
CA LYS A 77 -17.35 -14.34 2.71
C LYS A 77 -15.90 -14.39 2.23
N LEU A 78 -15.26 -13.23 2.03
CA LEU A 78 -13.84 -13.16 1.64
C LEU A 78 -12.93 -13.84 2.68
N TRP A 79 -13.24 -13.67 3.97
CA TRP A 79 -12.48 -14.28 5.07
C TRP A 79 -12.51 -15.81 5.10
N GLN A 80 -13.44 -16.48 4.40
CA GLN A 80 -13.40 -17.94 4.28
C GLN A 80 -12.10 -18.43 3.60
N ASN A 81 -11.48 -17.57 2.80
CA ASN A 81 -10.23 -17.86 2.09
C ASN A 81 -9.02 -17.10 2.67
N TYR A 82 -9.12 -16.57 3.90
CA TYR A 82 -8.08 -15.72 4.49
C TYR A 82 -6.73 -16.44 4.63
N ARG A 83 -5.63 -15.76 4.33
CA ARG A 83 -4.25 -16.25 4.49
C ARG A 83 -3.44 -15.25 5.30
N ASN A 84 -2.79 -15.74 6.35
CA ASN A 84 -1.81 -14.95 7.10
C ASN A 84 -0.50 -14.94 6.32
N LEU A 85 -0.08 -13.75 5.88
CA LEU A 85 1.12 -13.54 5.07
C LEU A 85 2.27 -12.98 5.89
N THR A 86 3.50 -13.18 5.43
CA THR A 86 4.70 -12.55 5.97
C THR A 86 5.57 -12.04 4.84
N PHE A 87 6.19 -10.88 5.03
CA PHE A 87 7.19 -10.36 4.10
C PHE A 87 8.43 -11.26 4.12
N ASP A 88 9.06 -11.40 2.95
CA ASP A 88 10.31 -12.15 2.79
C ASP A 88 11.51 -11.21 3.05
N PRO A 89 12.27 -11.40 4.14
CA PRO A 89 13.43 -10.56 4.49
C PRO A 89 14.57 -10.63 3.46
N ILE A 90 14.65 -11.72 2.68
CA ILE A 90 15.66 -11.89 1.62
C ILE A 90 15.34 -11.00 0.43
N SER A 91 14.05 -10.85 0.11
CA SER A 91 13.60 -9.99 -0.99
C SER A 91 13.66 -8.50 -0.67
N ALA A 92 13.46 -8.11 0.58
CA ALA A 92 13.20 -6.73 0.94
C ALA A 92 14.31 -5.79 0.48
N ASN A 93 13.93 -4.65 -0.12
CA ASN A 93 14.89 -3.58 -0.44
C ASN A 93 15.74 -3.22 0.78
N ARG A 94 17.01 -2.84 0.58
CA ARG A 94 17.94 -2.52 1.68
C ARG A 94 17.47 -1.36 2.58
N HIS A 95 16.58 -0.49 2.10
CA HIS A 95 15.99 0.61 2.86
C HIS A 95 14.73 0.19 3.65
N PHE A 96 14.29 -1.06 3.53
CA PHE A 96 13.08 -1.54 4.18
C PHE A 96 13.41 -2.18 5.53
N TYR A 97 12.72 -1.70 6.56
CA TYR A 97 12.76 -2.25 7.91
C TYR A 97 11.54 -3.15 8.14
N LEU A 98 11.80 -4.42 8.44
CA LEU A 98 10.77 -5.40 8.81
C LEU A 98 10.60 -5.47 10.33
N SER A 99 9.36 -5.61 10.77
CA SER A 99 9.00 -5.71 12.19
C SER A 99 7.71 -6.52 12.38
N ARG A 100 7.32 -6.74 13.64
CA ARG A 100 6.13 -7.53 14.00
C ARG A 100 6.14 -8.92 13.37
N GLN A 101 7.24 -9.66 13.58
CA GLN A 101 7.39 -11.02 13.04
C GLN A 101 7.17 -11.04 11.51
N ASP A 102 7.82 -10.10 10.80
CA ASP A 102 7.75 -9.92 9.35
C ASP A 102 6.34 -9.62 8.79
N GLN A 103 5.41 -9.14 9.63
CA GLN A 103 4.08 -8.71 9.19
C GLN A 103 4.04 -7.24 8.79
N GLN A 104 5.01 -6.44 9.22
CA GLN A 104 5.06 -5.01 8.95
C GLN A 104 6.36 -4.63 8.27
N VAL A 105 6.28 -3.80 7.23
CA VAL A 105 7.41 -3.25 6.51
C VAL A 105 7.31 -1.73 6.44
N LYS A 106 8.41 -1.03 6.70
CA LYS A 106 8.54 0.42 6.56
C LYS A 106 9.68 0.78 5.62
N HIS A 107 9.45 1.69 4.69
CA HIS A 107 10.53 2.27 3.88
C HIS A 107 11.20 3.40 4.66
N CYS A 108 12.41 3.16 5.14
CA CYS A 108 13.22 4.11 5.91
C CYS A 108 14.20 4.87 5.00
N ARG A 109 14.53 6.11 5.36
CA ARG A 109 15.57 6.89 4.67
C ARG A 109 16.93 6.20 4.73
N GLN A 110 17.28 5.65 5.89
CA GLN A 110 18.56 4.98 6.12
C GLN A 110 18.52 3.51 5.68
N SER A 111 19.60 3.06 5.04
CA SER A 111 19.78 1.66 4.67
C SER A 111 19.93 0.79 5.92
N GLN A 112 19.31 -0.39 5.91
CA GLN A 112 19.35 -1.39 6.99
C GLN A 112 20.59 -2.31 6.90
N GLY A 113 21.61 -1.92 6.13
CA GLY A 113 22.83 -2.67 5.88
C GLY A 113 23.23 -2.75 4.40
N PRO A 114 24.27 -3.53 4.06
CA PRO A 114 24.70 -3.71 2.69
C PRO A 114 23.69 -4.54 1.88
N GLY A 115 23.69 -4.35 0.56
CA GLY A 115 22.89 -5.18 -0.35
C GLY A 115 23.32 -6.64 -0.25
N ARG A 116 22.35 -7.55 -0.22
CA ARG A 116 22.56 -9.01 -0.24
C ARG A 116 21.96 -9.58 -1.52
N PRO A 117 22.46 -10.72 -2.04
CA PRO A 117 21.86 -11.41 -3.17
C PRO A 117 20.37 -11.65 -2.93
N GLY A 118 19.56 -11.52 -3.97
CA GLY A 118 18.12 -11.73 -3.92
C GLY A 118 17.28 -10.52 -3.49
N ARG A 119 17.85 -9.41 -3.04
CA ARG A 119 17.08 -8.20 -2.71
C ARG A 119 16.59 -7.46 -3.96
N PHE A 120 15.44 -6.80 -3.84
CA PHE A 120 15.03 -5.77 -4.79
C PHE A 120 15.94 -4.54 -4.68
N GLU A 121 16.49 -4.09 -5.81
CA GLU A 121 17.07 -2.75 -5.95
C GLU A 121 15.97 -1.68 -6.03
N LEU A 122 14.81 -2.06 -6.60
CA LEU A 122 13.56 -1.31 -6.57
C LEU A 122 13.03 -1.18 -5.14
N TRP A 123 12.17 -0.21 -4.87
CA TRP A 123 11.59 0.00 -3.53
C TRP A 123 10.45 -0.98 -3.28
N GLN A 124 10.81 -2.27 -3.25
CA GLN A 124 9.86 -3.38 -3.24
C GLN A 124 10.24 -4.46 -2.23
N VAL A 125 9.23 -5.27 -1.90
CA VAL A 125 9.34 -6.49 -1.07
C VAL A 125 8.26 -7.47 -1.50
N GLN A 126 8.55 -8.76 -1.47
CA GLN A 126 7.56 -9.82 -1.70
C GLN A 126 7.19 -10.52 -0.39
N CYS A 127 6.11 -11.30 -0.40
CA CYS A 127 5.80 -12.23 0.68
C CYS A 127 6.54 -13.56 0.52
N THR A 128 6.67 -14.32 1.60
CA THR A 128 7.24 -15.68 1.57
C THR A 128 6.31 -16.69 0.91
N GLN A 129 5.00 -16.42 0.93
CA GLN A 129 3.97 -17.30 0.39
C GLN A 129 3.77 -17.10 -1.12
N SER A 130 3.47 -18.17 -1.84
CA SER A 130 3.08 -18.16 -3.25
C SER A 130 1.88 -19.08 -3.48
N PHE A 131 1.02 -18.71 -4.45
CA PHE A 131 -0.25 -19.38 -4.68
C PHE A 131 -0.34 -19.90 -6.13
N GLN A 132 -0.66 -21.18 -6.30
CA GLN A 132 -0.70 -21.82 -7.63
C GLN A 132 -2.10 -22.36 -8.00
N ALA A 133 -2.96 -22.65 -7.03
CA ALA A 133 -4.33 -23.10 -7.27
C ALA A 133 -5.23 -22.77 -6.07
N GLY A 134 -6.54 -22.71 -6.31
CA GLY A 134 -7.55 -22.45 -5.28
C GLY A 134 -7.90 -20.97 -5.12
N HIS A 135 -8.44 -20.61 -3.96
CA HIS A 135 -8.91 -19.27 -3.64
C HIS A 135 -8.23 -18.77 -2.37
N HIS A 136 -7.67 -17.56 -2.44
CA HIS A 136 -6.87 -16.94 -1.39
C HIS A 136 -7.29 -15.48 -1.21
N TYR A 137 -7.40 -15.06 0.03
CA TYR A 137 -7.71 -13.69 0.39
C TYR A 137 -6.76 -13.20 1.47
N TRP A 138 -6.36 -11.94 1.43
CA TRP A 138 -5.62 -11.29 2.51
C TRP A 138 -5.92 -9.80 2.55
N GLU A 139 -5.60 -9.18 3.69
CA GLU A 139 -5.79 -7.74 3.88
C GLU A 139 -4.48 -7.07 4.24
N VAL A 140 -4.33 -5.83 3.79
CA VAL A 140 -3.13 -5.01 4.03
C VAL A 140 -3.58 -3.64 4.48
N ARG A 141 -3.01 -3.17 5.59
CA ARG A 141 -3.14 -1.78 6.03
C ARG A 141 -1.96 -0.97 5.53
N ALA A 142 -2.24 0.11 4.81
CA ALA A 142 -1.27 1.14 4.47
C ALA A 142 -1.29 2.27 5.50
N SER A 143 -0.13 2.86 5.79
CA SER A 143 -0.05 4.08 6.61
C SER A 143 -0.56 5.30 5.84
N ASP A 144 -0.33 5.34 4.53
CA ASP A 144 -0.68 6.45 3.66
C ASP A 144 -0.73 5.98 2.18
N HIS A 145 -1.02 6.89 1.26
CA HIS A 145 -0.89 6.69 -0.17
C HIS A 145 0.58 6.55 -0.61
N SER A 146 0.78 6.41 -1.92
CA SER A 146 2.06 6.11 -2.58
C SER A 146 2.61 4.74 -2.19
N VAL A 147 1.75 3.74 -2.37
CA VAL A 147 2.06 2.32 -2.24
C VAL A 147 1.43 1.55 -3.40
N THR A 148 2.04 0.45 -3.83
CA THR A 148 1.46 -0.46 -4.83
C THR A 148 1.30 -1.83 -4.18
N LEU A 149 0.11 -2.42 -4.30
CA LEU A 149 -0.18 -3.79 -3.88
C LEU A 149 -0.32 -4.64 -5.14
N GLY A 150 0.28 -5.82 -5.17
CA GLY A 150 0.20 -6.66 -6.36
C GLY A 150 0.59 -8.10 -6.14
N VAL A 151 0.57 -8.83 -7.23
CA VAL A 151 1.07 -10.21 -7.33
C VAL A 151 1.96 -10.32 -8.56
N SER A 152 2.94 -11.21 -8.50
CA SER A 152 3.84 -11.47 -9.62
C SER A 152 4.19 -12.94 -9.76
N TYR A 153 4.50 -13.35 -10.98
CA TYR A 153 5.24 -14.57 -11.24
C TYR A 153 6.70 -14.45 -10.76
N PRO A 154 7.42 -15.58 -10.63
CA PRO A 154 8.80 -15.59 -10.14
C PRO A 154 9.79 -14.76 -10.97
N GLN A 155 9.48 -14.49 -12.24
CA GLN A 155 10.34 -13.75 -13.16
C GLN A 155 10.30 -12.23 -12.99
N LEU A 156 9.59 -11.69 -11.99
CA LEU A 156 9.62 -10.25 -11.74
C LEU A 156 11.06 -9.80 -11.48
N SER A 157 11.55 -8.88 -12.32
CA SER A 157 12.92 -8.37 -12.21
C SER A 157 13.12 -7.67 -10.86
N ARG A 158 14.23 -7.99 -10.19
CA ARG A 158 14.62 -7.35 -8.93
C ARG A 158 15.53 -6.13 -9.15
N CYS A 159 16.08 -5.97 -10.35
CA CYS A 159 17.03 -4.91 -10.67
C CYS A 159 16.31 -3.62 -11.07
N ARG A 160 16.88 -2.48 -10.68
CA ARG A 160 16.38 -1.17 -11.06
C ARG A 160 17.01 -0.75 -12.38
N VAL A 161 16.20 -0.72 -13.44
CA VAL A 161 16.61 -0.20 -14.75
C VAL A 161 16.01 1.19 -14.93
N GLY A 162 16.88 2.20 -15.06
CA GLY A 162 16.46 3.59 -15.25
C GLY A 162 15.89 4.25 -13.99
N PRO A 163 15.10 5.34 -14.14
CA PRO A 163 14.66 6.15 -13.02
C PRO A 163 13.50 5.54 -12.23
N HIS A 164 12.78 4.57 -12.80
CA HIS A 164 11.61 3.98 -12.15
C HIS A 164 12.00 3.19 -10.90
N THR A 165 11.19 3.30 -9.84
CA THR A 165 11.39 2.58 -8.56
C THR A 165 10.33 1.52 -8.31
N ASP A 166 9.31 1.45 -9.17
CA ASP A 166 8.24 0.46 -9.17
C ASP A 166 8.10 -0.18 -10.57
N ASN A 167 8.17 -1.51 -10.63
CA ASN A 167 7.92 -2.30 -11.84
C ASN A 167 6.67 -3.19 -11.74
N ILE A 168 5.91 -3.15 -10.64
CA ILE A 168 4.72 -3.99 -10.46
C ILE A 168 3.68 -3.61 -11.53
N GLY A 169 3.21 -4.58 -12.31
CA GLY A 169 2.28 -4.36 -13.42
C GLY A 169 2.89 -3.68 -14.64
N ARG A 170 4.21 -3.41 -14.66
CA ARG A 170 4.89 -2.79 -15.83
C ARG A 170 5.28 -3.78 -16.91
N GLY A 171 5.22 -5.07 -16.61
CA GLY A 171 5.40 -6.16 -17.57
C GLY A 171 4.26 -7.18 -17.49
N PRO A 172 4.30 -8.23 -18.31
CA PRO A 172 3.25 -9.24 -18.37
C PRO A 172 3.27 -10.21 -17.18
N CYS A 173 4.34 -10.20 -16.37
CA CYS A 173 4.53 -11.13 -15.25
C CYS A 173 3.94 -10.64 -13.92
N SER A 174 3.26 -9.49 -13.89
CA SER A 174 2.69 -8.95 -12.65
C SER A 174 1.43 -8.11 -12.88
N TRP A 175 0.67 -7.97 -11.81
CA TRP A 175 -0.56 -7.16 -11.72
C TRP A 175 -0.52 -6.38 -10.42
N GLY A 176 -0.94 -5.11 -10.44
CA GLY A 176 -0.96 -4.32 -9.21
C GLY A 176 -1.93 -3.15 -9.22
N LEU A 177 -2.26 -2.69 -8.02
CA LEU A 177 -3.04 -1.49 -7.75
C LEU A 177 -2.17 -0.49 -6.99
N CYS A 178 -1.85 0.62 -7.64
CA CYS A 178 -1.14 1.74 -7.04
C CYS A 178 -2.13 2.71 -6.40
N VAL A 179 -1.95 3.01 -5.12
CA VAL A 179 -2.73 3.99 -4.36
C VAL A 179 -2.00 5.33 -4.41
N GLN A 180 -2.60 6.34 -5.03
CA GLN A 180 -2.07 7.70 -5.09
C GLN A 180 -2.86 8.63 -4.16
N GLY A 181 -2.44 9.89 -4.07
CA GLY A 181 -3.08 10.86 -3.17
C GLY A 181 -4.55 11.10 -3.49
N ASP A 182 -4.90 11.15 -4.78
CA ASP A 182 -6.24 11.51 -5.28
C ASP A 182 -6.91 10.42 -6.14
N SER A 183 -6.18 9.36 -6.48
CA SER A 183 -6.62 8.36 -7.46
C SER A 183 -5.97 7.00 -7.23
N LEU A 184 -6.49 5.98 -7.91
CA LEU A 184 -5.85 4.67 -7.99
C LEU A 184 -5.42 4.40 -9.43
N GLN A 185 -4.41 3.55 -9.60
CA GLN A 185 -4.02 3.04 -10.91
C GLN A 185 -3.90 1.53 -10.88
N ALA A 186 -4.71 0.85 -11.69
CA ALA A 186 -4.61 -0.59 -11.92
C ALA A 186 -3.62 -0.84 -13.06
N TRP A 187 -2.49 -1.48 -12.75
CA TRP A 187 -1.37 -1.71 -13.66
C TRP A 187 -1.25 -3.18 -14.07
N HIS A 188 -1.14 -3.42 -15.38
CA HIS A 188 -0.72 -4.69 -15.95
C HIS A 188 -0.11 -4.48 -17.34
N ASN A 189 0.96 -5.22 -17.67
CA ASN A 189 1.61 -5.20 -18.98
C ASN A 189 1.97 -3.78 -19.47
N GLY A 190 2.40 -2.92 -18.55
CA GLY A 190 2.80 -1.54 -18.86
C GLY A 190 1.64 -0.58 -19.08
N GLN A 191 0.39 -1.05 -18.97
CA GLN A 191 -0.81 -0.23 -19.10
C GLN A 191 -1.40 0.07 -17.73
N ALA A 192 -1.88 1.30 -17.56
CA ALA A 192 -2.54 1.76 -16.34
C ALA A 192 -3.97 2.18 -16.63
N GLN A 193 -4.92 1.63 -15.88
CA GLN A 193 -6.26 2.19 -15.80
C GLN A 193 -6.36 3.10 -14.57
N ARG A 194 -6.61 4.39 -14.78
CA ARG A 194 -6.88 5.34 -13.70
C ARG A 194 -8.29 5.11 -13.17
N LEU A 195 -8.44 5.05 -11.85
CA LEU A 195 -9.70 4.85 -11.14
C LEU A 195 -9.90 5.99 -10.11
N PRO A 196 -11.14 6.22 -9.65
CA PRO A 196 -11.41 7.14 -8.56
C PRO A 196 -10.59 6.79 -7.30
N GLY A 197 -10.12 7.80 -6.59
CA GLY A 197 -9.41 7.63 -5.33
C GLY A 197 -10.32 7.13 -4.22
N VAL A 198 -9.72 6.50 -3.20
CA VAL A 198 -10.41 6.09 -1.98
C VAL A 198 -9.68 6.61 -0.75
N SER A 199 -10.44 6.98 0.29
CA SER A 199 -9.91 7.40 1.58
C SER A 199 -9.49 6.22 2.47
N GLY A 200 -10.08 5.04 2.25
CA GLY A 200 -9.73 3.82 2.96
C GLY A 200 -8.26 3.45 2.79
N ARG A 201 -7.65 2.96 3.89
CA ARG A 201 -6.26 2.47 3.90
C ARG A 201 -6.16 1.00 4.32
N LEU A 202 -7.28 0.38 4.65
CA LEU A 202 -7.40 -1.07 4.78
C LEU A 202 -7.89 -1.65 3.46
N LEU A 203 -7.02 -2.40 2.81
CA LEU A 203 -7.22 -2.91 1.46
C LEU A 203 -7.28 -4.44 1.49
N GLY A 204 -8.13 -5.03 0.66
CA GLY A 204 -8.23 -6.47 0.48
C GLY A 204 -7.74 -6.89 -0.90
N MET A 205 -7.14 -8.07 -0.99
CA MET A 205 -6.80 -8.73 -2.25
C MET A 205 -7.44 -10.11 -2.25
N ASP A 206 -8.33 -10.35 -3.21
CA ASP A 206 -9.00 -11.62 -3.44
C ASP A 206 -8.47 -12.25 -4.72
N LEU A 207 -7.75 -13.36 -4.57
CA LEU A 207 -7.12 -14.11 -5.65
C LEU A 207 -7.83 -15.46 -5.81
N ASP A 208 -8.71 -15.52 -6.79
CA ASP A 208 -9.40 -16.73 -7.22
C ASP A 208 -8.69 -17.30 -8.46
N LEU A 209 -7.81 -18.27 -8.23
CA LEU A 209 -7.05 -18.92 -9.31
C LEU A 209 -7.90 -19.92 -10.10
N ALA A 210 -9.03 -20.37 -9.55
CA ALA A 210 -9.94 -21.27 -10.26
C ALA A 210 -10.72 -20.53 -11.35
N SER A 211 -11.15 -19.29 -11.08
CA SER A 211 -11.80 -18.43 -12.09
C SER A 211 -10.85 -17.47 -12.81
N GLY A 212 -9.58 -17.42 -12.40
CA GLY A 212 -8.58 -16.53 -13.01
C GLY A 212 -8.81 -15.05 -12.68
N CYS A 213 -9.30 -14.76 -11.48
CA CYS A 213 -9.66 -13.40 -11.05
C CYS A 213 -8.75 -12.90 -9.91
N LEU A 214 -8.28 -11.66 -10.03
CA LEU A 214 -7.66 -10.91 -8.93
C LEU A 214 -8.46 -9.63 -8.70
N THR A 215 -9.14 -9.54 -7.55
CA THR A 215 -9.95 -8.38 -7.18
C THR A 215 -9.35 -7.64 -6.00
N PHE A 216 -9.25 -6.32 -6.13
CA PHE A 216 -8.84 -5.41 -5.04
C PHE A 216 -10.07 -4.79 -4.38
N TYR A 217 -10.01 -4.60 -3.06
CA TYR A 217 -11.09 -4.01 -2.27
C TYR A 217 -10.58 -2.87 -1.39
N SER A 218 -11.40 -1.84 -1.19
CA SER A 218 -11.35 -1.00 0.02
C SER A 218 -12.26 -1.62 1.07
N LEU A 219 -11.84 -1.64 2.32
CA LEU A 219 -12.58 -2.26 3.43
C LEU A 219 -13.15 -1.25 4.42
N GLU A 220 -12.81 0.03 4.24
CA GLU A 220 -13.20 1.15 5.10
C GLU A 220 -13.63 2.34 4.23
N PRO A 221 -14.73 3.04 4.57
CA PRO A 221 -15.69 2.73 5.64
C PRO A 221 -16.60 1.53 5.33
N GLN A 222 -16.67 1.11 4.06
CA GLN A 222 -17.45 -0.04 3.61
C GLN A 222 -16.60 -0.94 2.72
N THR A 223 -16.99 -2.21 2.61
CA THR A 223 -16.33 -3.16 1.69
C THR A 223 -16.79 -2.88 0.27
N GLN A 224 -15.87 -2.38 -0.56
CA GLN A 224 -16.12 -1.99 -1.95
C GLN A 224 -15.05 -2.59 -2.87
N PRO A 225 -15.43 -3.31 -3.94
CA PRO A 225 -14.49 -3.71 -4.98
C PRO A 225 -13.97 -2.46 -5.71
N LEU A 226 -12.66 -2.40 -5.91
CA LEU A 226 -11.97 -1.30 -6.58
C LEU A 226 -11.70 -1.64 -8.04
N TYR A 227 -11.17 -2.84 -8.28
CA TYR A 227 -10.79 -3.29 -9.61
C TYR A 227 -10.62 -4.81 -9.66
N THR A 228 -10.96 -5.43 -10.79
CA THR A 228 -10.74 -6.86 -11.03
C THR A 228 -9.93 -7.05 -12.31
N PHE A 229 -8.83 -7.79 -12.20
CA PHE A 229 -8.12 -8.35 -13.35
C PHE A 229 -8.63 -9.76 -13.63
N HIS A 230 -8.74 -10.09 -14.91
CA HIS A 230 -8.99 -11.44 -15.39
C HIS A 230 -7.77 -11.92 -16.19
N ALA A 231 -7.24 -13.08 -15.83
CA ALA A 231 -6.09 -13.67 -16.51
C ALA A 231 -6.09 -15.19 -16.36
N LEU A 232 -5.50 -15.87 -17.35
CA LEU A 232 -5.15 -17.29 -17.22
C LEU A 232 -3.80 -17.39 -16.51
N PHE A 233 -3.83 -17.45 -15.19
CA PHE A 233 -2.62 -17.57 -14.39
C PHE A 233 -1.96 -18.93 -14.62
N ASN A 234 -0.73 -18.94 -15.09
CA ASN A 234 -0.03 -20.16 -15.54
C ASN A 234 1.19 -20.52 -14.69
N GLN A 235 1.50 -19.71 -13.67
CA GLN A 235 2.60 -19.91 -12.74
C GLN A 235 2.19 -19.47 -11.33
N PRO A 236 2.90 -19.93 -10.28
CA PRO A 236 2.65 -19.45 -8.92
C PRO A 236 2.75 -17.93 -8.81
N LEU A 237 1.81 -17.33 -8.08
CA LEU A 237 1.76 -15.90 -7.81
C LEU A 237 2.22 -15.59 -6.39
N THR A 238 3.21 -14.73 -6.27
CA THR A 238 3.73 -14.21 -5.00
C THR A 238 3.20 -12.79 -4.78
N PRO A 239 2.60 -12.46 -3.61
CA PRO A 239 2.27 -11.09 -3.27
C PRO A 239 3.53 -10.21 -3.25
N VAL A 240 3.46 -9.03 -3.86
CA VAL A 240 4.56 -8.08 -3.99
C VAL A 240 4.07 -6.66 -3.79
N PHE A 241 4.90 -5.84 -3.17
CA PHE A 241 4.53 -4.51 -2.73
C PHE A 241 5.61 -3.49 -3.03
N TRP A 242 5.19 -2.29 -3.42
CA TRP A 242 6.05 -1.11 -3.53
C TRP A 242 5.66 -0.06 -2.50
N LEU A 243 6.66 0.64 -1.94
CA LEU A 243 6.43 1.69 -0.94
C LEU A 243 7.31 2.91 -1.22
N LEU A 244 6.72 4.10 -1.24
CA LEU A 244 7.47 5.36 -1.18
C LEU A 244 8.14 5.53 0.19
N GLU A 245 9.21 6.34 0.27
CA GLU A 245 9.89 6.64 1.54
C GLU A 245 8.91 7.12 2.62
N GLY A 246 9.09 6.62 3.84
CA GLY A 246 8.24 6.94 5.00
C GLY A 246 6.97 6.10 5.11
N ARG A 247 6.58 5.36 4.07
CA ARG A 247 5.35 4.54 4.08
C ARG A 247 5.57 3.24 4.83
N THR A 248 4.50 2.75 5.43
CA THR A 248 4.43 1.46 6.13
C THR A 248 3.28 0.64 5.59
N LEU A 249 3.51 -0.65 5.33
CA LEU A 249 2.47 -1.64 5.08
C LEU A 249 2.45 -2.66 6.21
N THR A 250 1.26 -3.08 6.62
CA THR A 250 1.05 -4.15 7.59
C THR A 250 0.14 -5.20 7.00
N LEU A 251 0.63 -6.43 6.88
CA LEU A 251 -0.16 -7.61 6.54
C LEU A 251 -1.05 -7.94 7.73
N CYS A 252 -2.36 -7.83 7.54
CA CYS A 252 -3.30 -8.13 8.61
C CYS A 252 -3.38 -9.64 8.82
N HIS A 253 -3.39 -10.07 10.07
CA HIS A 253 -3.56 -11.47 10.43
C HIS A 253 -4.91 -11.69 11.10
N GLN A 254 -5.50 -12.85 10.83
CA GLN A 254 -6.71 -13.33 11.51
C GLN A 254 -6.33 -14.50 12.44
N PRO A 255 -6.75 -14.48 13.72
CA PRO A 255 -6.59 -15.62 14.61
C PRO A 255 -7.28 -16.85 14.00
N GLY A 256 -6.54 -17.96 13.85
CA GLY A 256 -7.07 -19.22 13.31
C GLY A 256 -7.03 -19.35 11.78
N ALA A 257 -6.56 -18.35 11.03
CA ALA A 257 -6.35 -18.49 9.59
C ALA A 257 -5.12 -19.38 9.28
N VAL A 258 -5.27 -20.27 8.29
CA VAL A 258 -4.26 -21.24 7.88
C VAL A 258 -3.07 -20.51 7.25
N PHE A 259 -1.85 -20.79 7.75
CA PHE A 259 -0.63 -20.39 7.06
C PHE A 259 -0.50 -21.20 5.76
N PRO A 260 -0.30 -20.57 4.58
CA PRO A 260 0.00 -21.31 3.37
C PRO A 260 1.24 -22.18 3.58
N PRO A 261 1.28 -23.41 3.03
CA PRO A 261 2.50 -24.21 3.06
C PRO A 261 3.64 -23.41 2.43
N GLY A 262 4.79 -23.38 3.10
CA GLY A 262 6.01 -22.77 2.56
C GLY A 262 6.45 -23.45 1.27
N PRO A 263 7.39 -22.85 0.52
CA PRO A 263 7.93 -23.46 -0.70
C PRO A 263 8.45 -24.86 -0.37
N GLN A 264 7.88 -25.88 -1.03
CA GLN A 264 8.41 -27.23 -0.94
C GLN A 264 9.74 -27.25 -1.69
N GLU A 265 10.84 -27.40 -0.95
CA GLU A 265 12.11 -27.82 -1.54
C GLU A 265 11.88 -29.19 -2.19
N GLY A 266 11.96 -29.23 -3.52
CA GLY A 266 11.88 -30.47 -4.26
C GLY A 266 12.97 -31.42 -3.78
N VAL A 267 12.55 -32.55 -3.22
CA VAL A 267 13.41 -33.71 -3.00
C VAL A 267 13.79 -34.22 -4.38
N LEU A 268 14.99 -33.85 -4.84
CA LEU A 268 15.65 -34.52 -5.94
C LEU A 268 15.96 -35.94 -5.47
N SER A 269 15.23 -36.90 -6.03
CA SER A 269 15.56 -38.34 -5.99
C SER A 269 16.40 -38.67 -7.22
#